data_AF-A0A3N5MKF3-F1
#
_entry.id   AF-A0A3N5MKF3-F1
#
_cell.length_a   1.000
_cell.length_b   1.000
_cell.length_c   1.000
_cell.angle_alpha   90.00
_cell.angle_beta   90.00
_cell.angle_gamma   90.00
#
_symmetry.space_group_name_H-M   'P 1'
#
loop_
_entity.id
_entity.type
_entity.pdbx_description
1 polymer ?
#
loop_
_entity_poly.entity_id
_entity_poly.type
_entity_poly.pdbx_seq_one_letter_code
_entity_poly.pdbx_strand_id
1 'polypeptide(L)'
;MEAYRYQQFAYLVVPILLGIEFFMCARDEKKGKEEIPLGFYVLDFLGFLFMAVVPAVFIFTIWAVETKSFPGQIEPLARLDRYGVMFFFMGGWWQVYLFGALKARRMVNEEKSRMYYWVPFLALGIFISLLVLWVSPWNLKWISVAWFFLIFGSLNGLKARFKTIERTMWVLTGLTFVIENALFIFLESVI
;
A
#
# COMPACT_ATOMS: atom_id res chain seq x y z
N MET A 1 -18.84 13.02 -15.51
CA MET A 1 -17.90 12.50 -14.48
C MET A 1 -16.75 13.47 -14.36
N GLU A 2 -16.47 13.98 -13.17
CA GLU A 2 -15.34 14.89 -12.93
C GLU A 2 -14.02 14.10 -13.03
N ALA A 3 -13.00 14.68 -13.68
CA ALA A 3 -11.70 14.04 -13.91
C ALA A 3 -11.02 13.55 -12.61
N TYR A 4 -11.35 14.17 -11.47
CA TYR A 4 -10.89 13.79 -10.13
C TYR A 4 -11.30 12.37 -9.71
N ARG A 5 -12.45 11.86 -10.17
CA ARG A 5 -12.97 10.54 -9.77
C ARG A 5 -12.29 9.37 -10.47
N TYR A 6 -11.86 9.54 -11.73
CA TYR A 6 -11.08 8.52 -12.42
C TYR A 6 -9.69 8.32 -11.78
N GLN A 7 -9.14 9.37 -11.18
CA GLN A 7 -7.87 9.31 -10.46
C GLN A 7 -7.99 8.45 -9.19
N GLN A 8 -9.19 8.34 -8.61
CA GLN A 8 -9.39 7.53 -7.41
C GLN A 8 -9.16 6.04 -7.68
N PHE A 9 -9.52 5.55 -8.87
CA PHE A 9 -9.25 4.15 -9.24
C PHE A 9 -7.75 3.84 -9.37
N ALA A 10 -6.92 4.83 -9.72
CA ALA A 10 -5.48 4.63 -9.80
C ALA A 10 -4.86 4.32 -8.43
N TYR A 11 -5.49 4.74 -7.32
CA TYR A 11 -5.05 4.37 -5.98
C TYR A 11 -5.12 2.86 -5.72
N LEU A 12 -5.98 2.13 -6.44
CA LEU A 12 -6.16 0.69 -6.26
C LEU A 12 -4.96 -0.14 -6.75
N VAL A 13 -4.05 0.44 -7.53
CA VAL A 13 -2.87 -0.28 -8.05
C VAL A 13 -2.01 -0.83 -6.90
N VAL A 14 -1.74 -0.03 -5.88
CA VAL A 14 -0.90 -0.42 -4.75
C VAL A 14 -1.52 -1.52 -3.88
N PRO A 15 -2.76 -1.41 -3.37
CA PRO A 15 -3.38 -2.46 -2.56
C PRO A 15 -3.55 -3.76 -3.36
N ILE A 16 -3.86 -3.71 -4.65
CA ILE A 16 -3.96 -4.91 -5.49
C ILE A 16 -2.60 -5.61 -5.60
N LEU A 17 -1.53 -4.88 -5.92
CA LEU A 17 -0.18 -5.45 -6.01
C LEU A 17 0.33 -5.97 -4.66
N LEU A 18 -0.02 -5.29 -3.58
CA LEU A 18 0.24 -5.75 -2.22
C LEU A 18 -0.52 -7.06 -1.92
N GLY A 19 -1.80 -7.15 -2.27
CA GLY A 19 -2.60 -8.37 -2.12
C GLY A 19 -2.04 -9.56 -2.91
N ILE A 20 -1.56 -9.33 -4.14
CA ILE A 20 -0.85 -10.35 -4.92
C ILE A 20 0.42 -10.82 -4.19
N GLU A 21 1.22 -9.89 -3.65
CA GLU A 21 2.45 -10.24 -2.94
C GLU A 21 2.16 -11.04 -1.65
N PHE A 22 1.05 -10.73 -0.95
CA PHE A 22 0.55 -11.54 0.17
C PHE A 22 0.24 -12.98 -0.23
N PHE A 23 -0.53 -13.19 -1.31
CA PHE A 23 -0.84 -14.54 -1.80
C PHE A 23 0.41 -15.30 -2.23
N MET A 24 1.36 -14.61 -2.86
CA MET A 24 2.63 -15.24 -3.23
C MET A 24 3.44 -15.66 -1.99
N CYS A 25 3.48 -14.83 -0.95
CA CYS A 25 4.12 -15.20 0.33
C CYS A 25 3.41 -16.38 1.01
N ALA A 26 2.07 -16.40 1.01
CA ALA A 26 1.29 -17.51 1.53
C ALA A 26 1.66 -18.82 0.81
N ARG A 27 1.66 -18.79 -0.53
CA ARG A 27 2.04 -19.95 -1.35
C ARG A 27 3.45 -20.47 -1.02
N ASP A 28 4.41 -19.57 -0.82
CA ASP A 28 5.78 -19.93 -0.46
C ASP A 28 5.86 -20.52 0.96
N GLU A 29 5.05 -20.06 1.91
CA GLU A 29 4.98 -20.64 3.27
C GLU A 29 4.41 -22.06 3.31
N LYS A 30 3.48 -22.38 2.42
CA LYS A 30 2.87 -23.71 2.29
C LYS A 30 3.81 -24.70 1.60
N LYS A 31 4.73 -24.22 0.77
CA LYS A 31 5.55 -25.07 -0.11
C LYS A 31 6.43 -26.03 0.70
N GLY A 32 6.27 -27.33 0.47
CA GLY A 32 7.10 -28.38 1.07
C GLY A 32 6.79 -28.69 2.54
N LYS A 33 5.62 -28.26 3.06
CA LYS A 33 5.15 -28.61 4.41
C LYS A 33 3.97 -29.57 4.33
N GLU A 34 3.98 -30.61 5.17
CA GLU A 34 2.87 -31.55 5.31
C GLU A 34 1.67 -30.91 6.01
N GLU A 35 1.92 -30.07 7.01
CA GLU A 35 0.90 -29.28 7.70
C GLU A 35 0.92 -27.82 7.26
N ILE A 36 -0.28 -27.23 7.12
CA ILE A 36 -0.43 -25.82 6.73
C ILE A 36 -0.14 -24.93 7.94
N PRO A 37 0.89 -24.07 7.90
CA PRO A 37 1.24 -23.21 9.03
C PRO A 37 0.20 -22.11 9.23
N LEU A 38 -0.01 -21.64 10.46
CA LEU A 38 -0.95 -20.54 10.75
C LEU A 38 -0.65 -19.26 9.95
N GLY A 39 0.63 -18.97 9.68
CA GLY A 39 1.06 -17.85 8.86
C GLY A 39 0.48 -17.85 7.44
N PHE A 40 0.24 -19.04 6.86
CA PHE A 40 -0.41 -19.19 5.57
C PHE A 40 -1.80 -18.54 5.58
N TYR A 41 -2.63 -18.89 6.57
CA TYR A 41 -4.00 -18.39 6.65
C TYR A 41 -4.05 -16.88 6.87
N VAL A 42 -3.12 -16.34 7.68
CA VAL A 42 -3.02 -14.89 7.90
C VAL A 42 -2.64 -14.17 6.60
N LEU A 43 -1.63 -14.67 5.88
CA LEU A 43 -1.21 -14.07 4.62
C LEU A 43 -2.28 -14.20 3.53
N ASP A 44 -2.97 -15.33 3.44
CA ASP A 44 -4.05 -15.57 2.48
C ASP A 44 -5.26 -14.65 2.75
N PHE A 45 -5.65 -14.52 4.02
CA PHE A 45 -6.68 -13.58 4.44
C PHE A 45 -6.32 -12.13 4.11
N LEU A 46 -5.09 -11.70 4.40
CA LEU A 46 -4.62 -10.36 4.06
C LEU A 46 -4.56 -10.15 2.54
N GLY A 47 -4.15 -11.18 1.77
CA GLY A 47 -4.20 -11.17 0.32
C GLY A 47 -5.61 -10.90 -0.21
N PHE A 48 -6.61 -11.62 0.32
CA PHE A 48 -8.01 -11.43 -0.02
C PHE A 48 -8.53 -10.04 0.38
N LEU A 49 -8.17 -9.57 1.57
CA LEU A 49 -8.56 -8.26 2.08
C LEU A 49 -8.09 -7.14 1.14
N PHE A 50 -6.79 -7.12 0.79
CA PHE A 50 -6.21 -6.05 -0.02
C PHE A 50 -6.53 -6.17 -1.52
N MET A 51 -6.65 -7.38 -2.06
CA MET A 51 -6.92 -7.58 -3.48
C MET A 51 -8.40 -7.47 -3.84
N ALA A 52 -9.30 -7.87 -2.94
CA ALA A 52 -10.74 -7.96 -3.24
C ALA A 52 -11.59 -7.05 -2.35
N VAL A 53 -11.53 -7.20 -1.03
CA VAL A 53 -12.45 -6.51 -0.11
C VAL A 53 -12.26 -4.99 -0.17
N VAL A 54 -11.03 -4.53 0.02
CA VAL A 54 -10.68 -3.10 0.03
C VAL A 54 -11.05 -2.43 -1.30
N PRO A 55 -10.66 -2.96 -2.48
CA PRO A 55 -11.13 -2.44 -3.77
C PRO A 55 -12.64 -2.50 -3.94
N ALA A 56 -13.31 -3.60 -3.58
CA ALA A 56 -14.75 -3.75 -3.75
C ALA A 56 -15.53 -2.73 -2.92
N VAL A 57 -15.16 -2.52 -1.65
CA VAL A 57 -15.78 -1.50 -0.78
C VAL A 57 -15.57 -0.11 -1.37
N PHE A 58 -14.37 0.18 -1.87
CA PHE A 58 -14.08 1.49 -2.45
C PHE A 58 -14.89 1.77 -3.73
N ILE A 59 -14.89 0.82 -4.67
CA ILE A 59 -15.66 0.93 -5.92
C ILE A 59 -17.16 1.03 -5.64
N PHE A 60 -17.67 0.21 -4.72
CA PHE A 60 -19.06 0.25 -4.29
C PHE A 60 -19.43 1.62 -3.73
N THR A 61 -18.58 2.20 -2.90
CA THR A 61 -18.84 3.49 -2.25
C THR A 61 -18.89 4.63 -3.27
N ILE A 62 -17.93 4.67 -4.20
CA ILE A 62 -17.94 5.64 -5.30
C ILE A 62 -19.23 5.52 -6.10
N TRP A 63 -19.57 4.30 -6.55
CA TRP A 63 -20.79 4.03 -7.32
C TRP A 63 -22.05 4.45 -6.56
N ALA A 64 -22.17 4.08 -5.29
CA ALA A 64 -23.33 4.37 -4.45
C ALA A 64 -23.55 5.88 -4.26
N VAL A 65 -22.47 6.65 -4.09
CA VAL A 65 -22.50 8.11 -3.98
C VAL A 65 -22.87 8.76 -5.32
N GLU A 66 -22.32 8.29 -6.45
CA GLU A 66 -22.60 8.88 -7.78
C GLU A 66 -24.04 8.68 -8.22
N THR A 67 -24.55 7.47 -8.02
CA THR A 67 -25.89 7.10 -8.46
C THR A 67 -26.97 7.58 -7.50
N LYS A 68 -26.59 8.12 -6.34
CA LYS A 68 -27.51 8.48 -5.23
C LYS A 68 -28.44 7.32 -4.88
N SER A 69 -27.95 6.07 -5.01
CA SER A 69 -28.75 4.85 -4.84
C SER A 69 -29.31 4.68 -3.43
N PHE A 70 -28.71 5.32 -2.43
CA PHE A 70 -29.14 5.26 -1.03
C PHE A 70 -29.37 6.68 -0.46
N PRO A 71 -30.50 7.32 -0.79
CA PRO A 71 -30.74 8.72 -0.42
C PRO A 71 -30.78 8.97 1.10
N GLY A 72 -31.19 7.99 1.90
CA GLY A 72 -31.18 8.08 3.37
C GLY A 72 -29.82 7.84 4.04
N GLN A 73 -28.78 7.51 3.27
CA GLN A 73 -27.45 7.14 3.77
C GLN A 73 -26.33 7.95 3.09
N ILE A 74 -26.67 9.07 2.43
CA ILE A 74 -25.70 9.89 1.68
C ILE A 74 -24.56 10.37 2.59
N GLU A 75 -24.88 10.81 3.81
CA GLU A 75 -23.87 11.36 4.71
C GLU A 75 -22.90 10.29 5.26
N PRO A 76 -23.36 9.13 5.76
CA PRO A 76 -22.46 8.00 6.06
C PRO A 76 -21.63 7.52 4.86
N LEU A 77 -22.23 7.43 3.66
CA LEU A 77 -21.53 7.03 2.44
C LEU A 77 -20.46 8.05 2.03
N ALA A 78 -20.75 9.34 2.14
CA ALA A 78 -19.78 10.40 1.85
C ALA A 78 -18.63 10.42 2.85
N ARG A 79 -18.88 10.10 4.14
CA ARG A 79 -17.81 9.91 5.11
C ARG A 79 -16.95 8.70 4.75
N LEU A 80 -17.56 7.57 4.42
CA LEU A 80 -16.85 6.35 4.03
C LEU A 80 -16.01 6.55 2.76
N ASP A 81 -16.51 7.31 1.79
CA ASP A 81 -15.76 7.72 0.59
C ASP A 81 -14.51 8.53 0.97
N ARG A 82 -14.66 9.54 1.84
CA ARG A 82 -13.53 10.35 2.34
C ARG A 82 -12.51 9.50 3.10
N TYR A 83 -12.94 8.62 4.00
CA TYR A 83 -12.03 7.71 4.71
C TYR A 83 -11.32 6.78 3.73
N GLY A 84 -12.03 6.24 2.72
CA GLY A 84 -11.43 5.40 1.69
C GLY A 84 -10.36 6.16 0.91
N VAL A 85 -10.67 7.36 0.43
CA VAL A 85 -9.71 8.22 -0.28
C VAL A 85 -8.52 8.55 0.63
N MET A 86 -8.74 8.92 1.89
CA MET A 86 -7.67 9.25 2.83
C MET A 86 -6.82 8.02 3.19
N PHE A 87 -7.43 6.84 3.33
CA PHE A 87 -6.73 5.59 3.55
C PHE A 87 -5.79 5.25 2.40
N PHE A 88 -6.20 5.46 1.15
CA PHE A 88 -5.30 5.25 0.01
C PHE A 88 -4.31 6.38 -0.20
N PHE A 89 -4.72 7.61 0.10
CA PHE A 89 -3.90 8.81 -0.06
C PHE A 89 -2.76 8.81 0.96
N MET A 90 -3.09 8.74 2.25
CA MET A 90 -2.07 8.65 3.30
C MET A 90 -1.47 7.25 3.30
N GLY A 91 -2.28 6.20 3.23
CA GLY A 91 -1.76 4.85 3.40
C GLY A 91 -0.92 4.28 2.25
N GLY A 92 -0.76 5.00 1.14
CA GLY A 92 0.08 4.56 0.02
C GLY A 92 1.53 4.28 0.43
N TRP A 93 2.13 5.09 1.31
CA TRP A 93 3.53 4.92 1.69
C TRP A 93 3.78 3.65 2.50
N TRP A 94 3.02 3.41 3.58
CA TRP A 94 3.24 2.20 4.38
C TRP A 94 2.88 0.92 3.62
N GLN A 95 1.92 0.99 2.68
CA GLN A 95 1.60 -0.14 1.79
C GLN A 95 2.77 -0.49 0.86
N VAL A 96 3.47 0.52 0.31
CA VAL A 96 4.68 0.29 -0.51
C VAL A 96 5.82 -0.28 0.34
N TYR A 97 6.01 0.18 1.58
CA TYR A 97 6.98 -0.42 2.49
C TYR A 97 6.60 -1.85 2.86
N LEU A 98 5.31 -2.13 3.08
CA LEU A 98 4.82 -3.47 3.40
C LEU A 98 5.03 -4.43 2.23
N PHE A 99 4.73 -3.98 1.01
CA PHE A 99 5.05 -4.69 -0.22
C PHE A 99 6.56 -4.98 -0.31
N GLY A 100 7.41 -3.97 0.00
CA GLY A 100 8.85 -4.14 0.08
C GLY A 100 9.27 -5.18 1.12
N ALA A 101 8.66 -5.20 2.31
CA ALA A 101 8.98 -6.18 3.33
C ALA A 101 8.67 -7.62 2.87
N LEU A 102 7.46 -7.84 2.35
CA LEU A 102 7.00 -9.14 1.84
C LEU A 102 7.86 -9.61 0.67
N LYS A 103 8.14 -8.72 -0.28
CA LYS A 103 8.97 -9.05 -1.43
C LYS A 103 10.41 -9.37 -1.03
N ALA A 104 10.99 -8.61 -0.10
CA ALA A 104 12.33 -8.87 0.41
C ALA A 104 12.42 -10.25 1.08
N ARG A 105 11.39 -10.63 1.85
CA ARG A 105 11.28 -11.97 2.46
C ARG A 105 11.32 -13.08 1.41
N ARG A 106 10.56 -12.94 0.32
CA ARG A 106 10.56 -13.92 -0.78
C ARG A 106 11.89 -14.01 -1.51
N MET A 107 12.53 -12.86 -1.73
CA MET A 107 13.84 -12.78 -2.40
C MET A 107 14.97 -13.47 -1.63
N VAL A 108 14.79 -13.82 -0.35
CA VAL A 108 15.76 -14.65 0.39
C VAL A 108 15.90 -16.04 -0.22
N ASN A 109 14.81 -16.60 -0.75
CA ASN A 109 14.76 -17.97 -1.27
C ASN A 109 14.74 -18.03 -2.81
N GLU A 110 14.72 -16.89 -3.49
CA GLU A 110 14.70 -16.82 -4.96
C GLU A 110 16.06 -16.39 -5.51
N GLU A 111 16.60 -17.16 -6.46
CA GLU A 111 17.81 -16.80 -7.21
C GLU A 111 17.50 -15.77 -8.32
N LYS A 112 16.95 -14.62 -7.93
CA LYS A 112 16.66 -13.50 -8.84
C LYS A 112 17.59 -12.33 -8.60
N SER A 113 17.81 -11.55 -9.65
CA SER A 113 18.56 -10.29 -9.56
C SER A 113 17.94 -9.36 -8.51
N ARG A 114 18.79 -8.64 -7.77
CA ARG A 114 18.36 -7.62 -6.80
C ARG A 114 17.50 -6.51 -7.45
N MET A 115 17.63 -6.30 -8.75
CA MET A 115 16.76 -5.37 -9.49
C MET A 115 15.29 -5.81 -9.51
N TYR A 116 15.00 -7.11 -9.43
CA TYR A 116 13.62 -7.62 -9.34
C TYR A 116 12.91 -7.17 -8.05
N TYR A 117 13.68 -6.82 -7.03
CA TYR A 117 13.17 -6.18 -5.82
C TYR A 117 13.04 -4.66 -5.98
N TRP A 118 14.10 -4.00 -6.42
CA TRP A 118 14.17 -2.54 -6.41
C TRP A 118 13.32 -1.85 -7.47
N VAL A 119 13.20 -2.43 -8.67
CA VAL A 119 12.39 -1.86 -9.75
C VAL A 119 10.93 -1.68 -9.33
N PRO A 120 10.21 -2.70 -8.83
CA PRO A 120 8.83 -2.51 -8.40
C PRO A 120 8.72 -1.60 -7.17
N PHE A 121 9.67 -1.65 -6.22
CA PHE A 121 9.68 -0.75 -5.07
C PHE A 121 9.76 0.73 -5.49
N LEU A 122 10.71 1.07 -6.36
CA LEU A 122 10.88 2.44 -6.84
C LEU A 122 9.72 2.87 -7.74
N ALA A 123 9.23 2.00 -8.62
CA ALA A 123 8.10 2.30 -9.48
C ALA A 123 6.85 2.64 -8.66
N LEU A 124 6.53 1.83 -7.63
CA LEU A 124 5.39 2.09 -6.75
C LEU A 124 5.59 3.33 -5.88
N GLY A 125 6.81 3.54 -5.36
CA GLY A 125 7.13 4.73 -4.57
C GLY A 125 6.99 6.02 -5.39
N ILE A 126 7.51 6.06 -6.62
CA ILE A 126 7.34 7.19 -7.54
C ILE A 126 5.86 7.37 -7.90
N PHE A 127 5.17 6.27 -8.24
CA PHE A 127 3.75 6.31 -8.58
C PHE A 127 2.92 6.94 -7.47
N ILE A 128 3.03 6.46 -6.22
CA ILE A 128 2.33 7.03 -5.07
C ILE A 128 2.75 8.48 -4.82
N SER A 129 4.05 8.79 -4.90
CA SER A 129 4.54 10.15 -4.69
C SER A 129 4.01 11.16 -5.71
N LEU A 130 3.67 10.73 -6.93
CA LEU A 130 3.09 11.60 -7.96
C LEU A 130 1.56 11.62 -7.89
N LEU A 131 0.95 10.47 -7.59
CA LEU A 131 -0.49 10.27 -7.55
C LEU A 131 -1.13 10.93 -6.32
N VAL A 132 -0.62 10.62 -5.13
CA VAL A 132 -1.13 11.15 -3.86
C VAL A 132 -0.90 12.65 -3.82
N LEU A 133 0.32 13.09 -4.09
CA LEU A 133 0.65 14.49 -3.96
C LEU A 133 0.19 15.32 -5.16
N TRP A 134 -0.62 14.79 -6.08
CA TRP A 134 -1.05 15.46 -7.32
C TRP A 134 -1.57 16.89 -7.09
N VAL A 135 -2.43 17.06 -6.08
CA VAL A 135 -3.04 18.35 -5.69
C VAL A 135 -2.15 19.15 -4.72
N SER A 136 -1.13 18.50 -4.15
CA SER A 136 -0.20 19.13 -3.21
C SER A 136 0.90 19.95 -3.93
N PRO A 137 1.55 20.88 -3.20
CA PRO A 137 2.69 21.64 -3.71
C PRO A 137 3.75 20.77 -4.38
N TRP A 138 4.23 21.23 -5.54
CA TRP A 138 5.20 20.49 -6.38
C TRP A 138 6.42 19.99 -5.60
N ASN A 139 6.93 20.79 -4.66
CA ASN A 139 8.12 20.46 -3.87
C ASN A 139 7.90 19.24 -2.95
N LEU A 140 6.68 19.03 -2.43
CA LEU A 140 6.39 17.89 -1.57
C LEU A 140 6.46 16.56 -2.35
N LYS A 141 6.03 16.57 -3.62
CA LYS A 141 6.13 15.39 -4.53
C LYS A 141 7.57 14.89 -4.58
N TRP A 142 8.52 15.81 -4.77
CA TRP A 142 9.93 15.49 -4.92
C TRP A 142 10.59 15.08 -3.61
N ILE A 143 10.15 15.61 -2.47
CA ILE A 143 10.64 15.14 -1.16
C ILE A 143 10.26 13.67 -0.96
N SER A 144 9.02 13.30 -1.29
CA SER A 144 8.57 11.91 -1.22
C SER A 144 9.35 11.00 -2.19
N VAL A 145 9.52 11.43 -3.44
CA VAL A 145 10.34 10.67 -4.42
C VAL A 145 11.78 10.49 -3.91
N ALA A 146 12.41 11.58 -3.44
CA ALA A 146 13.76 11.57 -2.91
C ALA A 146 13.89 10.62 -1.72
N TRP A 147 12.86 10.51 -0.88
CA TRP A 147 12.84 9.57 0.24
C TRP A 147 12.91 8.11 -0.21
N PHE A 148 12.15 7.70 -1.23
CA PHE A 148 12.25 6.36 -1.80
C PHE A 148 13.64 6.09 -2.41
N PHE A 149 14.22 7.08 -3.10
CA PHE A 149 15.59 6.97 -3.61
C PHE A 149 16.65 6.92 -2.51
N LEU A 150 16.44 7.61 -1.38
CA LEU A 150 17.32 7.55 -0.21
C LEU A 150 17.29 6.17 0.44
N ILE A 151 16.10 5.57 0.60
CA ILE A 151 15.96 4.20 1.10
C ILE A 151 16.65 3.22 0.14
N PHE A 152 16.41 3.35 -1.16
CA PHE A 152 17.10 2.56 -2.19
C PHE A 152 18.62 2.73 -2.11
N GLY A 153 19.10 3.96 -2.13
CA GLY A 153 20.53 4.28 -2.15
C GLY A 153 21.26 3.81 -0.90
N SER A 154 20.66 4.02 0.28
CA SER A 154 21.23 3.57 1.56
C SER A 154 21.31 2.05 1.63
N LEU A 155 20.21 1.34 1.39
CA LEU A 155 20.18 -0.12 1.53
C LEU A 155 20.93 -0.83 0.40
N ASN A 156 20.85 -0.34 -0.84
CA ASN A 156 21.59 -0.92 -1.97
C ASN A 156 23.08 -0.60 -1.91
N GLY A 157 23.45 0.64 -1.56
CA GLY A 157 24.83 1.10 -1.41
C GLY A 157 25.57 0.38 -0.28
N LEU A 158 24.91 0.16 0.86
CA LEU A 158 25.43 -0.66 1.96
C LEU A 158 25.41 -2.18 1.66
N LYS A 159 24.96 -2.58 0.47
CA LYS A 159 24.78 -3.98 0.06
C LYS A 159 24.02 -4.80 1.10
N ALA A 160 22.99 -4.21 1.72
CA ALA A 160 22.21 -4.84 2.78
C ALA A 160 21.67 -6.22 2.35
N ARG A 161 21.68 -7.18 3.28
CA ARG A 161 21.07 -8.50 3.06
C ARG A 161 19.56 -8.35 2.99
N PHE A 162 18.87 -9.23 2.24
CA PHE A 162 17.40 -9.17 2.13
C PHE A 162 16.69 -9.25 3.49
N LYS A 163 17.22 -10.02 4.46
CA LYS A 163 16.71 -10.04 5.84
C LYS A 163 16.81 -8.68 6.55
N THR A 164 17.87 -7.91 6.28
CA THR A 164 18.00 -6.54 6.80
C THR A 164 17.02 -5.60 6.12
N ILE A 165 16.88 -5.72 4.79
CA ILE A 165 15.92 -4.93 4.01
C ILE A 165 14.49 -5.19 4.49
N GLU A 166 14.09 -6.45 4.63
CA GLU A 166 12.79 -6.87 5.17
C GLU A 166 12.52 -6.21 6.52
N ARG A 167 13.47 -6.31 7.47
CA ARG A 167 13.31 -5.73 8.81
C ARG A 167 13.17 -4.21 8.76
N THR A 168 13.99 -3.52 7.96
CA THR A 168 13.91 -2.07 7.80
C THR A 168 12.55 -1.66 7.21
N MET A 169 12.07 -2.38 6.20
CA MET A 169 10.78 -2.11 5.57
C MET A 169 9.62 -2.30 6.54
N TRP A 170 9.61 -3.37 7.34
CA TRP A 170 8.61 -3.57 8.39
C TRP A 170 8.60 -2.43 9.42
N VAL A 171 9.78 -1.97 9.84
CA VAL A 171 9.89 -0.83 10.77
C VAL A 171 9.33 0.44 10.13
N LEU A 172 9.67 0.71 8.87
CA LEU A 172 9.13 1.87 8.14
C LEU A 172 7.61 1.77 7.96
N THR A 173 7.07 0.60 7.60
CA THR A 173 5.62 0.35 7.54
C THR A 173 4.95 0.71 8.86
N GLY A 174 5.45 0.17 9.98
CA GLY A 174 4.85 0.41 11.29
C GLY A 174 4.91 1.89 11.71
N LEU A 175 6.07 2.53 11.54
CA LEU A 175 6.23 3.95 11.87
C LEU A 175 5.33 4.84 11.02
N THR A 176 5.34 4.64 9.70
CA THR A 176 4.53 5.43 8.78
C THR A 176 3.05 5.21 9.04
N PHE A 177 2.60 3.97 9.27
CA PHE A 177 1.20 3.68 9.63
C PHE A 177 0.78 4.43 10.91
N VAL A 178 1.58 4.39 11.98
CA VAL A 178 1.24 5.07 13.23
C VAL A 178 1.20 6.59 13.06
N ILE A 179 2.21 7.17 12.39
CA ILE A 179 2.30 8.62 12.17
C ILE A 179 1.10 9.10 11.33
N GLU A 180 0.78 8.40 10.25
CA GLU A 180 -0.34 8.77 9.38
C GLU A 180 -1.69 8.66 10.09
N ASN A 181 -1.93 7.60 10.86
CA ASN A 181 -3.17 7.47 11.63
C ASN A 181 -3.27 8.54 12.73
N ALA A 182 -2.16 8.90 13.38
CA ALA A 182 -2.15 9.98 14.36
C ALA A 182 -2.44 11.34 13.70
N LEU A 183 -1.83 11.62 12.55
CA LEU A 183 -2.11 12.82 11.75
C LEU A 183 -3.57 12.84 11.27
N PHE A 184 -4.10 11.69 10.88
CA PHE A 184 -5.48 11.53 10.45
C PHE A 184 -6.45 11.91 11.58
N ILE A 185 -6.31 11.30 12.76
CA ILE A 185 -7.14 11.60 13.93
C ILE A 185 -7.04 13.08 14.30
N PHE A 186 -5.83 13.64 14.26
CA PHE A 186 -5.62 15.06 14.54
C PHE A 186 -6.36 15.95 13.53
N LEU A 187 -6.22 15.69 12.23
CA LEU A 187 -6.90 16.46 11.18
C LEU A 187 -8.43 16.35 11.27
N GLU A 188 -8.95 15.17 11.59
CA GLU A 188 -10.38 14.97 11.80
C GLU A 188 -10.88 15.69 13.07
N SER A 189 -10.07 15.82 14.11
CA SER A 189 -10.46 16.49 15.36
C SER A 189 -10.43 18.03 15.28
N VAL A 190 -9.73 18.60 14.31
CA VAL A 190 -9.55 20.05 14.15
C VAL A 190 -10.54 20.65 13.13
N ILE A 191 -11.15 19.81 12.29
CA ILE A 191 -12.14 20.18 11.25
C ILE A 191 -13.55 19.88 11.75
#